data_AF-A0A414STH1-F1
#
_entry.id   AF-A0A414STH1-F1
#
_cell.length_a   1.000
_cell.length_b   1.000
_cell.length_c   1.000
_cell.angle_alpha   90.00
_cell.angle_beta   90.00
_cell.angle_gamma   90.00
#
_symmetry.space_group_name_H-M   'P 1'
#
loop_
_entity.id
_entity.type
_entity.pdbx_description
1 polymer ?
#
loop_
_entity_poly.entity_id
_entity_poly.type
_entity_poly.pdbx_seq_one_letter_code
_entity_poly.pdbx_strand_id
1 'polypeptide(L)' 'MLALKETIKTISKDKKVTQLEMAEMLGISKQNFSNKMQRNTFSPDELAKMADKLGMELAFIDKDAEIKGGKYIIESNIE' A
#
# COMPACT_ATOMS: atom_id res chain seq x y z
N MET A 1 -11.31 4.46 -9.28
CA MET A 1 -10.21 3.70 -8.65
C MET A 1 -10.77 2.61 -7.73
N LEU A 2 -11.27 1.49 -8.30
CA LEU A 2 -11.58 0.28 -7.51
C LEU A 2 -10.29 -0.43 -7.03
N ALA A 3 -9.19 -0.21 -7.76
CA ALA A 3 -7.91 -0.91 -7.59
C ALA A 3 -7.30 -0.74 -6.19
N LEU A 4 -7.16 0.49 -5.66
CA LEU A 4 -6.41 0.69 -4.41
C LEU A 4 -7.05 -0.03 -3.21
N LYS A 5 -8.38 0.04 -3.08
CA LYS A 5 -9.11 -0.65 -2.00
C LYS A 5 -8.93 -2.17 -2.10
N GLU A 6 -9.03 -2.73 -3.29
CA GLU A 6 -8.85 -4.16 -3.53
C GLU A 6 -7.37 -4.59 -3.32
N THR A 7 -6.42 -3.75 -3.73
CA THR A 7 -4.99 -3.94 -3.46
C THR A 7 -4.70 -3.98 -1.96
N ILE A 8 -5.16 -2.98 -1.18
CA ILE A 8 -4.93 -2.92 0.27
C ILE A 8 -5.59 -4.12 0.97
N LYS A 9 -6.79 -4.54 0.53
CA LYS A 9 -7.42 -5.77 1.06
C LYS A 9 -6.62 -7.03 0.75
N THR A 10 -6.05 -7.13 -0.45
CA THR A 10 -5.22 -8.27 -0.85
C THR A 10 -3.96 -8.32 0.00
N ILE A 11 -3.29 -7.18 0.17
CA ILE A 11 -2.12 -7.04 1.06
C ILE A 11 -2.48 -7.46 2.50
N SER A 12 -3.63 -7.00 3.02
CA SER A 12 -4.11 -7.37 4.36
C SER A 12 -4.26 -8.89 4.52
N LYS A 13 -4.80 -9.58 3.51
CA LYS A 13 -4.93 -11.05 3.51
C LYS A 13 -3.57 -11.75 3.42
N ASP A 14 -2.71 -11.33 2.50
CA ASP A 14 -1.43 -11.98 2.22
C ASP A 14 -0.44 -11.81 3.38
N LYS A 15 -0.38 -10.61 3.96
CA LYS A 15 0.47 -10.29 5.10
C LYS A 15 -0.16 -10.69 6.44
N LYS A 16 -1.41 -11.17 6.44
CA LYS A 16 -2.20 -11.51 7.63
C LYS A 16 -2.28 -10.37 8.66
N VAL A 17 -2.35 -9.13 8.17
CA VAL A 17 -2.48 -7.92 9.00
C VAL A 17 -3.91 -7.42 8.94
N THR A 18 -4.43 -6.97 10.06
CA THR A 18 -5.77 -6.41 10.17
C THR A 18 -5.80 -4.93 9.75
N GLN A 19 -6.99 -4.41 9.45
CA GLN A 19 -7.16 -2.98 9.21
C GLN A 19 -6.85 -2.12 10.44
N LEU A 20 -6.95 -2.69 11.65
CA LEU A 20 -6.59 -1.98 12.87
C LEU A 20 -5.07 -1.79 12.93
N GLU A 21 -4.30 -2.86 12.71
CA GLU A 21 -2.84 -2.79 12.67
C GLU A 21 -2.33 -1.88 11.54
N MET A 22 -2.97 -1.90 10.36
CA MET A 22 -2.65 -0.95 9.30
C MET A 22 -2.93 0.50 9.69
N ALA A 23 -4.00 0.76 10.46
CA ALA A 23 -4.29 2.10 10.96
C ALA A 23 -3.24 2.54 12.00
N GLU A 24 -2.81 1.63 12.89
CA GLU A 24 -1.75 1.85 13.86
C GLU A 24 -0.40 2.15 13.20
N MET A 25 -0.05 1.44 12.11
CA MET A 25 1.15 1.73 11.30
C MET A 25 1.18 3.16 10.77
N LEU A 26 0.01 3.72 10.46
CA LEU A 26 -0.16 5.09 9.98
C LEU A 26 -0.34 6.11 11.12
N GLY A 27 -0.47 5.65 12.37
CA GLY A 27 -0.75 6.51 13.52
C GLY A 27 -2.14 7.15 13.49
N ILE A 28 -3.12 6.51 12.84
CA ILE A 28 -4.49 7.01 12.72
C ILE A 28 -5.50 6.06 13.36
N SER A 29 -6.71 6.55 13.64
CA SER A 29 -7.79 5.69 14.13
C SER A 29 -8.29 4.75 13.04
N LYS A 30 -8.78 3.57 13.45
CA LYS A 30 -9.44 2.59 12.56
C LYS A 30 -10.59 3.21 11.75
N GLN A 31 -11.33 4.14 12.35
CA GLN A 31 -12.43 4.84 11.66
C GLN A 31 -11.89 5.77 10.56
N ASN A 32 -10.82 6.51 10.81
CA ASN A 32 -10.18 7.34 9.79
C ASN A 32 -9.61 6.48 8.66
N PHE A 33 -8.99 5.35 8.99
CA PHE A 33 -8.53 4.37 8.00
C PHE A 33 -9.67 3.86 7.12
N SER A 34 -10.79 3.47 7.73
CA SER A 34 -11.99 3.00 7.01
C SER A 34 -12.56 4.07 6.09
N ASN A 35 -12.60 5.33 6.55
CA ASN A 35 -13.04 6.47 5.75
C ASN A 35 -12.11 6.71 4.56
N LYS A 36 -10.79 6.67 4.76
CA LYS A 36 -9.79 6.81 3.69
C LYS A 36 -9.87 5.67 2.67
N MET A 37 -10.09 4.43 3.14
CA MET A 37 -10.33 3.27 2.27
C MET A 37 -11.59 3.41 1.41
N GLN A 38 -12.66 3.97 1.97
CA GLN A 38 -13.90 4.18 1.23
C GLN A 38 -13.80 5.33 0.22
N ARG A 39 -13.16 6.44 0.63
CA ARG A 39 -13.03 7.66 -0.19
C ARG A 39 -11.85 7.62 -1.16
N ASN A 40 -10.95 6.66 -1.00
CA ASN A 40 -9.74 6.53 -1.80
C ASN A 40 -8.82 7.75 -1.69
N THR A 41 -8.57 8.20 -0.45
CA THR A 41 -7.86 9.45 -0.12
C THR A 41 -6.59 9.21 0.72
N PHE A 42 -5.84 8.16 0.38
CA PHE A 42 -4.50 7.95 0.94
C PHE A 42 -3.50 8.83 0.21
N SER A 43 -2.66 9.55 0.95
CA SER A 43 -1.55 10.29 0.36
C SER A 43 -0.42 9.34 -0.05
N PRO A 44 0.47 9.75 -0.98
CA PRO A 44 1.67 8.99 -1.31
C PRO A 44 2.51 8.63 -0.08
N ASP A 45 2.67 9.56 0.87
CA ASP A 45 3.44 9.33 2.09
C ASP A 45 2.80 8.27 3.00
N GLU A 46 1.47 8.23 3.10
CA GLU A 46 0.76 7.20 3.85
C GLU A 46 0.95 5.82 3.20
N LEU A 47 0.88 5.76 1.87
CA LEU A 47 1.14 4.53 1.13
C LEU A 47 2.60 4.07 1.29
N ALA A 48 3.55 5.00 1.28
CA ALA A 48 4.97 4.70 1.45
C ALA A 48 5.26 4.18 2.85
N LYS A 49 4.71 4.82 3.89
CA LYS A 49 4.82 4.35 5.29
C LYS A 49 4.23 2.96 5.48
N MET A 50 3.06 2.71 4.89
CA MET A 50 2.45 1.38 4.95
C MET A 50 3.32 0.33 4.26
N ALA A 51 3.89 0.66 3.09
CA ALA A 51 4.77 -0.24 2.37
C ALA A 51 6.02 -0.57 3.21
N ASP A 52 6.70 0.43 3.75
CA ASP A 52 7.86 0.27 4.63
C ASP A 52 7.57 -0.65 5.83
N LYS A 53 6.48 -0.38 6.56
CA LYS A 53 6.06 -1.20 7.72
C LYS A 53 5.68 -2.64 7.36
N LEU A 54 5.26 -2.90 6.13
CA LEU A 54 4.89 -4.23 5.65
C LEU A 54 6.05 -4.95 4.92
N GLY A 55 7.24 -4.34 4.87
CA GLY A 55 8.39 -4.86 4.12
C GLY A 55 8.10 -4.90 2.62
N MET A 56 7.50 -3.84 2.09
CA MET A 56 7.11 -3.67 0.69
C MET A 56 7.71 -2.38 0.14
N GLU A 57 7.68 -2.24 -1.18
CA GLU A 57 8.13 -1.03 -1.87
C GLU A 57 7.01 -0.56 -2.80
N LEU A 58 6.89 0.76 -2.97
CA LEU A 58 6.02 1.34 -3.97
C LEU A 58 6.76 1.35 -5.32
N ALA A 59 6.08 0.90 -6.37
CA ALA A 59 6.61 0.88 -7.72
C ALA A 59 5.60 1.48 -8.70
N PHE A 60 6.11 2.15 -9.74
CA PHE A 60 5.31 2.47 -10.92
C PHE A 60 5.22 1.21 -11.78
N ILE A 61 4.02 0.93 -12.29
CA ILE A 61 3.74 -0.21 -13.15
C ILE A 61 3.06 0.30 -14.43
N ASP A 62 3.44 -0.26 -15.58
CA ASP A 62 2.75 0.01 -16.84
C ASP A 62 1.28 -0.45 -16.73
N LYS A 63 0.38 0.29 -17.37
CA LYS A 63 -1.07 0.03 -17.29
C LYS A 63 -1.46 -1.36 -17.82
N ASP A 64 -0.70 -1.86 -18.79
CA ASP A 64 -0.94 -3.13 -19.46
C ASP A 64 0.00 -4.24 -18.95
N ALA A 65 0.79 -3.97 -17.91
CA ALA A 65 1.64 -5.00 -17.31
C ALA A 65 0.76 -6.02 -16.58
N GLU A 66 0.76 -7.26 -17.06
CA GLU A 66 0.34 -8.39 -16.24
C GLU A 66 1.35 -8.55 -15.10
N ILE A 67 0.96 -8.18 -13.87
CA ILE A 67 1.77 -8.39 -12.67
C ILE A 67 1.85 -9.89 -12.39
N LYS A 68 2.69 -10.60 -13.13
CA LYS A 68 3.13 -11.97 -12.87
C LYS A 68 4.47 -11.91 -12.15
N GLY A 69 4.46 -11.32 -10.95
CA GLY A 69 5.62 -11.27 -10.03
C GLY A 69 6.94 -10.84 -10.66
N GLY A 70 7.23 -9.54 -10.63
CA GLY A 70 8.56 -8.98 -10.91
C GLY A 70 8.54 -7.47 -10.69
N LYS A 71 9.25 -6.99 -9.65
CA LYS A 71 9.36 -5.57 -9.28
C LYS A 71 10.33 -4.84 -10.21
N TYR A 72 9.98 -3.62 -10.62
CA TYR A 72 10.95 -2.63 -11.05
C TYR A 72 11.45 -1.89 -9.80
N ILE A 73 12.66 -2.19 -9.34
CA ILE A 73 13.34 -1.46 -8.26
C ILE A 73 14.14 -0.34 -8.92
N ILE A 74 13.85 0.91 -8.56
CA ILE A 74 14.72 2.04 -8.92
C ILE A 74 15.76 2.13 -7.80
N GLU A 75 16.89 1.45 -7.96
CA GLU A 75 18.04 1.64 -7.08
C GLU A 75 18.66 3.00 -7.40
N SER A 76 18.74 3.88 -6.39
CA SER A 76 19.55 5.08 -6.50
C SER A 76 21.01 4.64 -6.51
N ASN A 77 21.72 4.88 -7.61
CA ASN A 77 23.18 4.78 -7.62
C ASN A 77 23.71 5.75 -6.55
N ILE A 78 24.30 5.20 -5.50
CA ILE A 78 25.19 5.95 -4.62
C ILE A 78 26.60 5.70 -5.17
N GLU A 79 27.16 6.70 -5.84
CA GLU A 79 28.60 6.77 -6.15
C GLU A 79 29.43 6.96 -4.88
#